data_AF-E1YMP4-F1
#
_entry.id   AF-E1YMP4-F1
#
_cell.length_a   1.000
_cell.length_b   1.000
_cell.length_c   1.000
_cell.angle_alpha   90.00
_cell.angle_beta   90.00
_cell.angle_gamma   90.00
#
_symmetry.space_group_name_H-M   'P 1'
#
loop_
_entity.id
_entity.type
_entity.pdbx_description
1 polymer ?
#
loop_
_entity_poly.entity_id
_entity_poly.type
_entity_poly.pdbx_seq_one_letter_code
_entity_poly.pdbx_strand_id
1 'polypeptide(L)'
;MAFLRVLKAALLPMVTLWGVLLGHLLGGAVIVESVFSLPGLGKLAADAVLNRDIPVIQGTVLIMTLMFVISSQAVEVMYHI
;
A
#
# COMPACT_ATOMS: atom_id res chain seq x y z
N MET A 1 10.14 -30.99 -14.74
CA MET A 1 9.58 -30.85 -13.37
C MET A 1 10.22 -29.76 -12.51
N ALA A 2 11.47 -29.32 -12.76
CA ALA A 2 12.11 -28.26 -11.97
C ALA A 2 11.46 -26.87 -12.14
N PHE A 3 11.06 -26.49 -13.36
CA PHE A 3 10.53 -25.15 -13.67
C PHE A 3 9.26 -24.77 -12.87
N LEU A 4 8.32 -25.71 -12.71
CA LEU A 4 7.08 -25.49 -11.96
C LEU A 4 7.31 -25.27 -10.45
N ARG A 5 8.33 -25.93 -9.88
CA ARG A 5 8.70 -25.74 -8.46
C ARG A 5 9.39 -24.39 -8.24
N VAL A 6 10.26 -23.99 -9.16
CA VAL A 6 10.92 -22.68 -9.14
C VAL A 6 9.90 -21.56 -9.31
N LEU A 7 8.91 -21.72 -10.20
CA LEU A 7 7.86 -20.72 -10.41
C LEU A 7 6.99 -20.54 -9.15
N LYS A 8 6.60 -21.62 -8.46
CA LYS A 8 5.88 -21.54 -7.17
C LYS A 8 6.73 -20.89 -6.06
N ALA A 9 8.03 -21.19 -5.99
CA ALA A 9 8.92 -20.60 -5.00
C ALA A 9 9.21 -19.11 -5.28
N ALA A 10 9.27 -18.71 -6.55
CA ALA A 10 9.47 -17.32 -6.97
C ALA A 10 8.20 -16.46 -6.85
N LEU A 11 7.01 -17.08 -6.83
CA LEU A 11 5.75 -16.36 -6.66
C LEU A 11 5.64 -15.67 -5.30
N LEU A 12 6.18 -16.29 -4.24
CA LEU A 12 6.13 -15.79 -2.88
C LEU A 12 6.76 -14.39 -2.74
N PRO A 13 8.05 -14.17 -3.08
CA PRO A 13 8.63 -12.83 -3.02
C PRO A 13 8.02 -11.87 -4.05
N MET A 14 7.49 -12.38 -5.18
CA MET A 14 6.87 -11.53 -6.19
C MET A 14 5.61 -10.83 -5.64
N VAL A 15 4.70 -11.56 -5.01
CA VAL A 15 3.46 -10.94 -4.51
C VAL A 15 3.74 -9.96 -3.36
N THR A 16 4.72 -10.28 -2.49
CA THR A 16 5.17 -9.34 -1.46
C THR A 16 5.77 -8.08 -2.07
N LEU A 17 6.59 -8.22 -3.13
CA LEU A 17 7.17 -7.09 -3.86
C LEU A 17 6.09 -6.21 -4.49
N TRP A 18 5.04 -6.82 -5.06
CA TRP A 18 3.86 -6.10 -5.58
C TRP A 18 3.15 -5.30 -4.49
N GLY A 19 3.02 -5.83 -3.27
CA GLY A 19 2.48 -5.08 -2.13
C GLY A 19 3.32 -3.84 -1.79
N VAL A 20 4.64 -3.97 -1.78
CA VAL A 20 5.56 -2.84 -1.52
C VAL A 20 5.50 -1.80 -2.65
N LEU A 21 5.42 -2.26 -3.90
CA LEU A 21 5.26 -1.40 -5.08
C LEU A 21 3.93 -0.62 -5.04
N LEU A 22 2.84 -1.25 -4.63
CA LEU A 22 1.56 -0.57 -4.41
C LEU A 22 1.66 0.50 -3.32
N GLY A 23 2.38 0.24 -2.22
CA GLY A 23 2.66 1.25 -1.19
C GLY A 23 3.43 2.45 -1.74
N HIS A 24 4.43 2.21 -2.59
CA HIS A 24 5.15 3.28 -3.30
C HIS A 24 4.25 4.06 -4.26
N LEU A 25 3.37 3.37 -4.99
CA LEU A 25 2.41 4.02 -5.90
C LEU A 25 1.40 4.88 -5.14
N LEU A 26 0.93 4.45 -3.96
CA LEU A 26 0.09 5.28 -3.09
C LEU A 26 0.83 6.52 -2.59
N GLY A 27 2.11 6.41 -2.25
CA GLY A 27 2.96 7.56 -1.93
C GLY A 27 3.14 8.52 -3.11
N GLY A 28 3.35 8.00 -4.33
CA GLY A 28 3.39 8.81 -5.55
C GLY A 28 2.04 9.42 -5.92
N ALA A 29 0.93 8.74 -5.60
CA ALA A 29 -0.42 9.24 -5.82
C ALA A 29 -0.71 10.51 -5.03
N VAL A 30 -0.10 10.70 -3.84
CA VAL A 30 -0.18 11.97 -3.08
C VAL A 30 0.21 13.17 -3.95
N ILE A 31 1.28 13.03 -4.73
CA ILE A 31 1.79 14.11 -5.60
C ILE A 31 0.78 14.37 -6.72
N VAL A 32 0.24 13.32 -7.32
CA VAL A 32 -0.77 13.44 -8.39
C VAL A 32 -2.06 14.07 -7.84
N GLU A 33 -2.55 13.64 -6.68
CA GLU A 33 -3.72 14.20 -6.03
C GLU A 33 -3.54 15.67 -5.66
N SER A 34 -2.33 16.04 -5.22
CA SER A 34 -1.99 17.43 -4.86
C SER A 34 -1.92 18.34 -6.10
N VAL A 35 -1.24 17.89 -7.16
CA VAL A 35 -1.06 18.68 -8.40
C VAL A 35 -2.39 18.85 -9.15
N PHE A 36 -3.20 17.80 -9.24
CA PHE A 36 -4.50 17.83 -9.92
C PHE A 36 -5.67 18.25 -9.02
N SER A 37 -5.41 18.60 -7.74
CA SER A 37 -6.43 18.96 -6.74
C SER A 37 -7.55 17.93 -6.58
N LEU A 38 -7.26 16.64 -6.80
CA LEU A 38 -8.22 15.56 -6.64
C LEU A 38 -8.48 15.30 -5.15
N PRO A 39 -9.75 15.05 -4.74
CA PRO A 39 -10.05 14.67 -3.36
C PRO A 39 -9.61 13.22 -3.13
N GLY A 40 -8.51 13.04 -2.41
CA GLY A 40 -7.93 11.73 -2.12
C GLY A 40 -7.29 11.62 -0.74
N LEU A 41 -7.08 10.39 -0.28
CA LEU A 41 -6.54 10.10 1.06
C LEU A 41 -5.08 10.53 1.18
N GLY A 42 -4.32 10.49 0.08
CA GLY A 42 -2.92 10.91 0.06
C GLY A 42 -2.78 12.42 0.24
N LYS A 43 -3.58 13.20 -0.50
CA LYS A 43 -3.66 14.65 -0.32
C LYS A 43 -4.14 15.03 1.08
N LEU A 44 -5.15 14.33 1.63
CA LEU A 44 -5.64 14.59 2.99
C LEU A 44 -4.54 14.39 4.05
N ALA A 45 -3.72 13.33 3.90
CA ALA A 45 -2.56 13.11 4.76
C ALA A 45 -1.51 14.21 4.59
N ALA A 46 -1.22 14.65 3.36
CA ALA A 46 -0.24 15.70 3.08
C ALA A 46 -0.67 17.06 3.66
N ASP A 47 -1.94 17.44 3.49
CA ASP A 47 -2.52 18.66 4.04
C ASP A 47 -2.50 18.62 5.58
N ALA A 48 -2.79 17.47 6.19
CA ALA A 48 -2.71 17.29 7.64
C ALA A 48 -1.27 17.42 8.17
N VAL A 49 -0.27 16.97 7.42
CA VAL A 49 1.16 17.16 7.75
C VAL A 49 1.53 18.64 7.70
N LEU A 50 1.09 19.38 6.69
CA LEU A 50 1.33 20.83 6.58
C LEU A 50 0.66 21.61 7.72
N ASN A 51 -0.59 21.29 8.05
CA ASN A 51 -1.35 21.94 9.11
C ASN A 51 -0.98 21.44 10.52
N ARG A 52 -0.07 20.44 10.62
CA ARG A 52 0.31 19.76 11.87
C ARG A 52 -0.88 19.21 12.65
N ASP A 53 -1.94 18.82 11.93
CA ASP A 53 -3.11 18.18 12.52
C ASP A 53 -2.81 16.70 12.80
N ILE A 54 -2.11 16.47 13.91
CA ILE A 54 -1.69 15.13 14.37
C ILE A 54 -2.84 14.11 14.40
N PRO A 55 -4.08 14.46 14.85
CA PRO A 55 -5.19 13.51 14.84
C PRO A 55 -5.57 13.02 13.44
N VAL A 56 -5.52 13.90 12.44
CA VAL A 56 -5.88 13.57 11.05
C VAL A 56 -4.77 12.74 10.40
N ILE A 57 -3.51 13.08 10.64
CA ILE A 57 -2.36 12.28 10.18
C ILE A 57 -2.49 10.84 10.71
N GLN A 58 -2.71 10.71 12.02
CA GLN A 58 -2.81 9.40 12.67
C GLN A 58 -4.01 8.61 12.14
N GLY A 59 -5.17 9.25 11.94
CA GLY A 59 -6.35 8.61 11.36
C GLY A 59 -6.10 8.11 9.93
N THR A 60 -5.48 8.94 9.09
CA THR A 60 -5.21 8.59 7.69
C THR A 60 -4.18 7.47 7.57
N VAL A 61 -3.11 7.53 8.37
CA VAL A 61 -2.11 6.46 8.47
C VAL A 61 -2.74 5.16 8.94
N LEU A 62 -3.59 5.20 9.97
CA LEU A 62 -4.22 4.00 10.52
C LEU A 62 -5.12 3.31 9.48
N ILE A 63 -5.90 4.07 8.70
CA ILE A 63 -6.71 3.52 7.60
C ILE A 63 -5.81 2.89 6.52
N MET A 64 -4.77 3.61 6.07
CA MET A 64 -3.85 3.10 5.04
C MET A 64 -3.11 1.84 5.51
N THR A 65 -2.62 1.83 6.74
CA THR A 65 -1.95 0.66 7.34
C THR A 65 -2.90 -0.51 7.46
N LEU A 66 -4.14 -0.29 7.89
CA LEU A 66 -5.14 -1.37 7.99
C LEU A 66 -5.41 -2.01 6.62
N MET A 67 -5.59 -1.21 5.57
CA MET A 67 -5.76 -1.73 4.21
C MET A 67 -4.53 -2.53 3.73
N PHE A 68 -3.33 -2.03 4.03
CA PHE A 68 -2.09 -2.71 3.66
C PHE A 68 -1.94 -4.06 4.39
N VAL A 69 -2.24 -4.10 5.70
CA VAL A 69 -2.18 -5.34 6.49
C VAL A 69 -3.22 -6.35 6.01
N ILE A 70 -4.44 -5.93 5.70
CA ILE A 70 -5.48 -6.82 5.16
C ILE A 70 -5.06 -7.38 3.79
N SER A 71 -4.50 -6.55 2.92
CA SER A 71 -3.99 -6.98 1.62
C SER A 71 -2.84 -7.99 1.79
N SER A 72 -1.90 -7.71 2.68
CA SER A 72 -0.76 -8.60 2.96
C SER A 72 -1.22 -9.94 3.55
N GLN A 73 -2.17 -9.93 4.48
CA GLN A 73 -2.80 -11.14 5.02
C GLN A 73 -3.54 -11.94 3.94
N ALA A 74 -4.28 -11.28 3.05
CA ALA A 74 -4.98 -11.95 1.96
C ALA A 74 -4.01 -12.70 1.03
N VAL A 75 -2.83 -12.11 0.77
CA VAL A 75 -1.75 -12.73 -0.01
C VAL A 75 -1.22 -13.98 0.69
N GLU A 76 -0.96 -13.90 2.00
CA GLU A 76 -0.49 -15.05 2.78
C GLU A 76 -1.51 -16.19 2.79
N VAL A 77 -2.80 -15.88 2.94
CA VAL A 77 -3.88 -16.89 2.89
C VAL A 77 -3.98 -17.54 1.50
N MET A 78 -3.89 -16.76 0.42
CA MET A 78 -3.89 -17.30 -0.94
C MET A 78 -2.73 -18.26 -1.20
N TYR A 79 -1.57 -18.01 -0.56
CA TYR A 79 -0.42 -18.89 -0.67
C TYR A 79 -0.56 -20.18 0.14
N HIS A 80 -1.25 -20.11 1.28
CA HIS A 80 -1.47 -21.27 2.15
C HIS A 80 -2.52 -22.27 1.62
N ILE A 81 -3.24 -21.93 0.54
CA ILE A 81 -4.21 -22.76 -0.20
C ILE A 81 -3.53 -23.48 -1.38
#